data_AF-A0A0G4N3V5-F1
#
_entry.id   AF-A0A0G4N3V5-F1
#
_cell.length_a   1.000
_cell.length_b   1.000
_cell.length_c   1.000
_cell.angle_alpha   90.00
_cell.angle_beta   90.00
_cell.angle_gamma   90.00
#
_symmetry.space_group_name_H-M   'P 1'
#
loop_
_entity.id
_entity.type
_entity.pdbx_description
1 polymer ?
#
loop_
_entity_poly.entity_id
_entity_poly.type
_entity_poly.pdbx_seq_one_letter_code
_entity_poly.pdbx_strand_id
1 'polypeptide(L)'
;MWSPSPVTVAGFTAPGHVALAAKVLVAVVFLLLFRQFMLPRPIPGIPYNKHSANRILGDVPDIISSGDRREWFVSQAIKHKSPMVQFFTSPFRPPVVFLFDHREAQDISMRRIKEFDRSLLTRDVFSIAVPHQMLALQSRNPQHKKNMSLVRELMTPTFLRQVSAPHIHEKILWLLDLWEQKAAVADGRLFNANTDVHHAALDMIMGASFGFEKHQSQLQVKLDSLQREKASLPEPKAAGGGGDDEILEFNDPSMLQELQACKTIADSIGVNLKSTVPVFNAWFYRNIVPSMRGALKTYRSMARREISKSLERLHAGHPDRSAMDQLLAREDVLAKKEGRKPDYYSEVIMDELLGYLIGGHETTSSREG
;
A
#
# COMPACT_ATOMS: atom_id res chain seq x y z
N MET A 1 30.60 61.23 -10.41
CA MET A 1 31.61 60.20 -10.72
C MET A 1 31.20 58.95 -9.94
N TRP A 2 30.22 58.17 -10.40
CA TRP A 2 30.32 57.11 -11.40
C TRP A 2 29.03 57.03 -12.23
N SER A 3 29.16 57.09 -13.55
CA SER A 3 28.08 56.79 -14.49
C SER A 3 28.15 55.29 -14.83
N PRO A 4 27.03 54.54 -14.79
CA PRO A 4 27.05 53.13 -15.18
C PRO A 4 27.28 53.00 -16.69
N SER A 5 28.35 52.28 -17.05
CA SER A 5 28.76 52.04 -18.44
C SER A 5 27.66 51.29 -19.22
N PRO A 6 27.37 51.68 -20.48
CA PRO A 6 26.45 50.93 -21.32
C PRO A 6 27.08 49.59 -21.73
N VAL A 7 26.29 48.51 -21.64
CA VAL A 7 26.67 47.19 -22.14
C VAL A 7 26.24 47.09 -23.60
N THR A 8 27.21 46.98 -24.50
CA THR A 8 26.98 46.91 -25.95
C THR A 8 26.76 45.47 -26.39
N VAL A 9 25.57 45.17 -26.91
CA VAL A 9 25.32 43.94 -27.70
C VAL A 9 24.64 44.37 -29.00
N ALA A 10 25.26 44.05 -30.14
CA ALA A 10 24.73 44.22 -31.50
C ALA A 10 24.29 45.65 -31.89
N GLY A 11 25.13 46.66 -31.65
CA GLY A 11 25.05 47.95 -32.38
C GLY A 11 23.86 48.87 -32.05
N PHE A 12 23.03 48.56 -31.05
CA PHE A 12 21.97 49.44 -30.55
C PHE A 12 22.25 49.85 -29.10
N THR A 13 22.48 51.15 -28.88
CA THR A 13 22.57 51.74 -27.53
C THR A 13 21.17 51.95 -26.95
N ALA A 14 20.56 50.86 -26.48
CA ALA A 14 19.33 50.95 -25.70
C ALA A 14 19.69 51.46 -24.29
N PRO A 15 18.98 52.45 -23.73
CA PRO A 15 19.15 52.85 -22.34
C PRO A 15 18.99 51.64 -21.40
N GLY A 16 19.74 51.58 -20.30
CA GLY A 16 19.68 50.43 -19.36
C GLY A 16 18.27 50.08 -18.87
N HIS A 17 17.34 51.03 -18.87
CA HIS A 17 15.92 50.83 -18.56
C HIS A 17 15.14 50.05 -19.64
N VAL A 18 15.50 50.17 -20.92
CA VAL A 18 14.87 49.40 -22.03
C VAL A 18 15.31 47.94 -21.98
N ALA A 19 16.59 47.68 -21.68
CA ALA A 19 17.10 46.31 -21.49
C ALA A 19 16.48 45.64 -20.25
N LEU A 20 16.24 46.41 -19.17
CA LEU A 20 15.54 45.92 -17.98
C LEU A 20 14.06 45.62 -18.29
N ALA A 21 13.37 46.52 -18.99
CA ALA A 21 11.98 46.32 -19.40
C ALA A 21 11.80 45.08 -20.30
N ALA A 22 12.72 44.86 -21.25
CA ALA A 22 12.72 43.66 -22.09
C ALA A 22 12.91 42.37 -21.28
N LYS A 23 13.83 42.36 -20.31
CA LYS A 23 14.03 41.20 -19.41
C LYS A 23 12.81 40.91 -18.55
N VAL A 24 12.16 41.95 -18.01
CA VAL A 24 10.92 41.81 -17.24
C VAL A 24 9.79 41.28 -18.12
N LEU A 25 9.63 41.80 -19.35
CA LEU A 25 8.62 41.30 -20.28
C LEU A 25 8.83 39.83 -20.63
N VAL A 26 10.07 39.42 -20.93
CA VAL A 26 10.41 38.02 -21.19
C VAL A 26 10.11 37.14 -19.98
N ALA A 27 10.45 37.59 -18.76
CA ALA A 27 10.13 36.86 -17.53
C ALA A 27 8.61 36.73 -17.30
N VAL A 28 7.83 37.79 -17.57
CA VAL A 28 6.36 37.77 -17.45
C VAL A 28 5.75 36.83 -18.49
N VAL A 29 6.17 36.90 -19.76
CA VAL A 29 5.70 36.00 -20.81
C VAL A 29 6.06 34.55 -20.48
N PHE A 30 7.28 34.30 -20.00
CA PHE A 30 7.70 32.99 -19.54
C PHE A 30 6.82 32.47 -18.39
N LEU A 31 6.54 33.32 -17.38
CA LEU A 31 5.66 32.97 -16.26
C LEU A 31 4.22 32.69 -16.70
N LEU A 32 3.69 33.44 -17.66
CA LEU A 32 2.34 33.22 -18.20
C LEU A 32 2.26 31.91 -19.00
N LEU A 33 3.26 31.64 -19.85
CA LEU A 33 3.33 30.39 -20.60
C LEU A 33 3.53 29.19 -19.66
N PHE A 34 4.37 29.34 -18.64
CA PHE A 34 4.60 28.33 -17.61
C PHE A 34 3.32 28.05 -16.82
N ARG A 35 2.58 29.10 -16.44
CA ARG A 35 1.25 28.97 -15.81
C ARG A 35 0.26 28.26 -16.72
N GLN A 36 0.19 28.63 -18.00
CA GLN A 36 -0.72 27.98 -18.96
C GLN A 36 -0.36 26.51 -19.19
N PHE A 37 0.92 26.17 -19.11
CA PHE A 37 1.40 24.78 -19.18
C PHE A 37 1.07 23.98 -17.91
N MET A 38 1.03 24.65 -16.75
CA MET A 38 0.64 24.05 -15.47
C MET A 38 -0.87 23.88 -15.29
N LEU A 39 -1.69 24.70 -15.95
CA LEU A 39 -3.14 24.63 -15.79
C LEU A 39 -3.71 23.33 -16.39
N PRO A 40 -4.66 22.70 -15.68
CA PRO A 40 -5.27 21.48 -16.16
C PRO A 40 -6.09 21.72 -17.44
N ARG A 41 -6.01 20.77 -18.38
CA ARG A 41 -6.79 20.81 -19.62
C ARG A 41 -8.00 19.87 -19.49
N PRO A 42 -9.22 20.39 -19.31
CA PRO A 42 -10.41 19.56 -19.18
C PRO A 42 -10.71 18.80 -20.48
N ILE A 43 -11.18 17.57 -20.33
CA ILE A 43 -11.76 16.80 -21.44
C ILE A 43 -13.14 17.41 -21.77
N PRO A 44 -13.38 17.80 -23.04
CA PRO A 44 -14.67 18.33 -23.45
C PRO A 44 -15.80 17.32 -23.21
N GLY A 45 -16.95 17.80 -22.71
CA GLY A 45 -18.14 16.97 -22.49
C GLY A 45 -18.23 16.27 -21.13
N ILE A 46 -17.17 16.27 -20.32
CA ILE A 46 -17.19 15.67 -18.96
C ILE A 46 -17.35 16.77 -17.89
N PRO A 47 -18.32 16.69 -16.97
CA PRO A 47 -18.47 17.66 -15.88
C PRO A 47 -17.27 17.74 -14.94
N TYR A 48 -16.98 18.94 -14.45
CA TYR A 48 -15.87 19.21 -13.52
C TYR A 48 -16.11 20.45 -12.68
N ASN A 49 -15.34 20.60 -11.61
CA ASN A 49 -15.34 21.82 -10.80
C ASN A 49 -14.68 22.99 -11.57
N LYS A 50 -15.51 23.94 -12.03
CA LYS A 50 -15.05 25.10 -12.82
C LYS A 50 -13.95 25.91 -12.12
N HIS A 51 -14.00 26.03 -10.79
CA HIS A 51 -12.96 26.70 -10.02
C HIS A 51 -11.62 25.95 -10.13
N SER A 52 -11.64 24.62 -10.08
CA SER A 52 -10.42 23.79 -10.07
C SER A 52 -9.64 23.90 -11.37
N ALA A 53 -10.30 24.21 -12.49
CA ALA A 53 -9.61 24.43 -13.77
C ALA A 53 -8.69 25.67 -13.78
N ASN A 54 -8.88 26.61 -12.84
CA ASN A 54 -8.07 27.82 -12.72
C ASN A 54 -6.96 27.70 -11.65
N ARG A 55 -6.86 26.56 -10.96
CA ARG A 55 -5.87 26.29 -9.90
C ARG A 55 -4.76 25.37 -10.44
N ILE A 56 -3.51 25.67 -10.11
CA ILE A 56 -2.36 24.79 -10.44
C ILE A 56 -2.50 23.42 -9.76
N LEU A 57 -2.97 23.40 -8.52
CA LEU A 57 -3.22 22.17 -7.75
C LEU A 57 -4.60 21.57 -8.01
N GLY A 58 -5.41 22.16 -8.89
CA GLY A 58 -6.71 21.62 -9.24
C GLY A 58 -7.64 21.44 -8.02
N ASP A 59 -8.12 20.21 -7.86
CA ASP A 59 -9.04 19.78 -6.80
C ASP A 59 -8.31 19.32 -5.52
N VAL A 60 -6.97 19.23 -5.53
CA VAL A 60 -6.18 18.72 -4.39
C VAL A 60 -6.47 19.44 -3.07
N PRO A 61 -6.55 20.79 -3.01
CA PRO A 61 -6.83 21.47 -1.75
C PRO A 61 -8.22 21.11 -1.17
N ASP A 62 -9.20 20.92 -2.05
CA ASP A 62 -10.57 20.59 -1.66
C ASP A 62 -10.68 19.12 -1.20
N ILE A 63 -9.83 18.22 -1.73
CA ILE A 63 -9.70 16.83 -1.29
C ILE A 63 -9.02 16.74 0.08
N ILE A 64 -8.06 17.62 0.37
CA ILE A 64 -7.36 17.62 1.67
C ILE A 64 -8.26 18.19 2.76
N SER A 65 -9.08 19.20 2.45
CA SER A 65 -9.97 19.83 3.43
C SER A 65 -11.21 19.00 3.76
N SER A 66 -11.57 17.99 2.96
CA SER A 66 -12.79 17.20 3.15
C SER A 66 -12.71 16.16 4.27
N GLY A 67 -11.52 15.88 4.81
CA GLY A 67 -11.31 14.81 5.79
C GLY A 67 -11.33 13.42 5.14
N ASP A 68 -12.50 12.96 4.67
CA ASP A 68 -12.63 11.73 3.89
C ASP A 68 -12.63 12.02 2.38
N ARG A 69 -11.69 11.39 1.68
CA ARG A 69 -11.56 11.48 0.23
C ARG A 69 -12.66 10.73 -0.50
N ARG A 70 -13.10 9.58 0.02
CA ARG A 70 -14.12 8.74 -0.62
C ARG A 70 -15.46 9.48 -0.64
N GLU A 71 -15.87 9.99 0.51
CA GLU A 71 -17.07 10.83 0.62
C GLU A 71 -16.98 12.07 -0.27
N TRP A 72 -15.80 12.71 -0.33
CA TRP A 72 -15.61 13.83 -1.23
C TRP A 72 -15.84 13.44 -2.69
N PHE A 73 -15.26 12.35 -3.19
CA PHE A 73 -15.49 11.90 -4.57
C PHE A 73 -16.98 11.64 -4.84
N VAL A 74 -17.69 10.98 -3.91
CA VAL A 74 -19.13 10.73 -4.01
C VAL A 74 -19.92 12.04 -4.05
N SER A 75 -19.56 13.01 -3.21
CA SER A 75 -20.21 14.33 -3.18
C SER A 75 -20.10 15.06 -4.53
N GLN A 76 -19.00 14.86 -5.27
CA GLN A 76 -18.83 15.46 -6.59
C GLN A 76 -19.78 14.85 -7.62
N ALA A 77 -20.02 13.53 -7.58
CA ALA A 77 -21.00 12.88 -8.44
C ALA A 77 -22.41 13.44 -8.22
N ILE A 78 -22.79 13.62 -6.95
CA ILE A 78 -24.09 14.19 -6.55
C ILE A 78 -24.21 15.65 -7.01
N LYS A 79 -23.18 16.46 -6.77
CA LYS A 79 -23.13 17.88 -7.13
C LYS A 79 -23.29 18.11 -8.64
N HIS A 80 -22.60 17.32 -9.46
CA HIS A 80 -22.62 17.47 -10.92
C HIS A 80 -23.77 16.72 -11.59
N LYS A 81 -24.56 15.92 -10.83
CA LYS A 81 -25.67 15.08 -11.33
C LYS A 81 -25.27 14.27 -12.57
N SER A 82 -24.07 13.73 -12.54
CA SER A 82 -23.47 13.03 -13.68
C SER A 82 -22.87 11.69 -13.24
N PRO A 83 -23.06 10.62 -14.03
CA PRO A 83 -22.45 9.31 -13.74
C PRO A 83 -20.92 9.32 -13.94
N MET A 84 -20.36 10.38 -14.50
CA MET A 84 -18.93 10.53 -14.72
C MET A 84 -18.50 11.98 -14.45
N VAL A 85 -17.41 12.15 -13.70
CA VAL A 85 -16.86 13.46 -13.32
C VAL A 85 -15.34 13.43 -13.51
N GLN A 86 -14.76 14.52 -14.00
CA GLN A 86 -13.31 14.67 -14.11
C GLN A 86 -12.73 15.53 -12.99
N PHE A 87 -11.54 15.15 -12.53
CA PHE A 87 -10.81 15.79 -11.45
C PHE A 87 -9.38 16.11 -11.84
N PHE A 88 -8.82 17.14 -11.23
CA PHE A 88 -7.46 17.60 -11.46
C PHE A 88 -6.61 17.36 -10.20
N THR A 89 -5.84 16.27 -10.20
CA THR A 89 -5.11 15.79 -9.02
C THR A 89 -3.61 16.08 -9.06
N SER A 90 -3.05 16.44 -10.22
CA SER A 90 -1.62 16.66 -10.35
C SER A 90 -1.31 17.67 -11.46
N PRO A 91 -0.40 18.64 -11.23
CA PRO A 91 0.07 19.52 -12.29
C PRO A 91 0.78 18.70 -13.38
N PHE A 92 0.68 19.13 -14.63
CA PHE A 92 1.28 18.48 -15.82
C PHE A 92 0.72 17.10 -16.20
N ARG A 93 -0.25 16.55 -15.46
CA ARG A 93 -0.91 15.29 -15.81
C ARG A 93 -2.27 15.53 -16.46
N PRO A 94 -2.73 14.61 -17.32
CA PRO A 94 -4.10 14.64 -17.81
C PRO A 94 -5.10 14.51 -16.64
N PRO A 95 -6.32 15.05 -16.79
CA PRO A 95 -7.37 14.90 -15.78
C PRO A 95 -7.69 13.43 -15.54
N VAL A 96 -8.06 13.12 -14.29
CA VAL A 96 -8.52 11.79 -13.90
C VAL A 96 -10.04 11.78 -13.99
N VAL A 97 -10.59 10.79 -14.69
CA VAL A 97 -12.02 10.62 -14.84
C VAL A 97 -12.51 9.53 -13.90
N PHE A 98 -13.48 9.87 -13.05
CA PHE A 98 -14.13 8.92 -12.16
C PHE A 98 -15.47 8.54 -12.76
N LEU A 99 -15.69 7.24 -12.87
CA LEU A 99 -16.92 6.62 -13.32
C LEU A 99 -17.66 6.09 -12.09
N PHE A 100 -18.88 6.61 -11.88
CA PHE A 100 -19.76 6.21 -10.77
C PHE A 100 -20.88 5.26 -11.23
N ASP A 101 -21.08 5.07 -12.53
CA ASP A 101 -22.05 4.10 -13.05
C ASP A 101 -21.51 2.67 -12.93
N HIS A 102 -22.21 1.87 -12.13
CA HIS A 102 -21.88 0.46 -11.91
C HIS A 102 -21.98 -0.38 -13.19
N ARG A 103 -22.91 -0.08 -14.11
CA ARG A 103 -23.09 -0.88 -15.34
C ARG A 103 -21.90 -0.72 -16.26
N GLU A 104 -21.49 0.52 -16.49
CA GLU A 104 -20.32 0.84 -17.29
C GLU A 104 -19.03 0.31 -16.63
N ALA A 105 -18.89 0.44 -15.31
CA ALA A 105 -17.73 -0.10 -14.59
C ALA A 105 -17.62 -1.63 -14.70
N GLN A 106 -18.76 -2.32 -14.65
CA GLN A 106 -18.85 -3.76 -14.84
C GLN A 106 -18.52 -4.15 -16.30
N ASP A 107 -19.07 -3.45 -17.28
CA ASP A 107 -18.79 -3.71 -18.70
C ASP A 107 -17.31 -3.51 -19.04
N ILE A 108 -16.69 -2.46 -18.49
CA ILE A 108 -15.25 -2.21 -18.60
C ILE A 108 -14.44 -3.39 -18.04
N SER A 109 -14.81 -3.84 -16.84
CA SER A 109 -14.08 -4.87 -16.11
C SER A 109 -14.25 -6.28 -16.68
N MET A 110 -15.35 -6.57 -17.39
CA MET A 110 -15.63 -7.90 -17.94
C MET A 110 -15.38 -8.01 -19.45
N ARG A 111 -15.67 -6.96 -20.23
CA ARG A 111 -15.72 -7.03 -21.70
C ARG A 111 -14.67 -6.16 -22.39
N ARG A 112 -14.29 -5.01 -21.79
CA ARG A 112 -13.42 -4.00 -22.42
C ARG A 112 -12.02 -3.91 -21.81
N ILE A 113 -11.54 -5.00 -21.21
CA ILE A 113 -10.22 -5.09 -20.56
C ILE A 113 -9.06 -4.77 -21.54
N LYS A 114 -9.27 -4.91 -22.85
CA LYS A 114 -8.25 -4.55 -23.87
C LYS A 114 -8.17 -3.03 -24.13
N GLU A 115 -9.21 -2.28 -23.80
CA GLU A 115 -9.28 -0.83 -24.01
C GLU A 115 -8.65 -0.07 -22.83
N PHE A 116 -8.80 -0.60 -21.61
CA PHE A 116 -8.32 0.03 -20.38
C PHE A 116 -7.16 -0.77 -19.79
N ASP A 117 -6.07 -0.08 -19.46
CA ASP A 117 -4.96 -0.64 -18.72
C ASP A 117 -4.83 0.05 -17.35
N ARG A 118 -4.03 -0.54 -16.46
CA ARG A 118 -3.77 0.00 -15.13
C ARG A 118 -3.16 1.40 -15.20
N SER A 119 -3.61 2.25 -14.28
CA SER A 119 -3.17 3.64 -14.20
C SER A 119 -1.70 3.74 -13.80
N LEU A 120 -1.00 4.73 -14.36
CA LEU A 120 0.33 5.13 -13.89
C LEU A 120 0.30 5.59 -12.43
N LEU A 121 -0.84 6.09 -11.95
CA LEU A 121 -1.01 6.43 -10.54
C LEU A 121 -0.87 5.20 -9.63
N THR A 122 -1.45 4.06 -10.03
CA THR A 122 -1.34 2.80 -9.28
C THR A 122 0.12 2.36 -9.20
N ARG A 123 0.85 2.39 -10.32
CA ARG A 123 2.30 2.15 -10.34
C ARG A 123 3.02 3.07 -9.36
N ASP A 124 2.76 4.38 -9.45
CA ASP A 124 3.45 5.39 -8.64
C ASP A 124 3.17 5.17 -7.13
N VAL A 125 1.95 4.81 -6.76
CA VAL A 125 1.56 4.52 -5.37
C VAL A 125 2.28 3.28 -4.82
N PHE A 126 2.26 2.17 -5.56
CA PHE A 126 2.85 0.90 -5.11
C PHE A 126 4.39 0.87 -5.21
N SER A 127 4.99 1.77 -6.01
CA SER A 127 6.45 1.87 -6.19
C SER A 127 7.25 2.14 -4.90
N ILE A 128 6.60 2.64 -3.85
CA ILE A 128 7.20 2.87 -2.53
C ILE A 128 7.67 1.57 -1.86
N ALA A 129 6.92 0.49 -2.04
CA ALA A 129 7.12 -0.78 -1.34
C ALA A 129 7.52 -1.90 -2.31
N VAL A 130 6.81 -2.02 -3.44
CA VAL A 130 6.85 -3.21 -4.30
C VAL A 130 6.91 -2.82 -5.79
N PRO A 131 8.01 -2.21 -6.26
CA PRO A 131 8.12 -1.66 -7.61
C PRO A 131 8.06 -2.70 -8.74
N HIS A 132 8.48 -3.95 -8.50
CA HIS A 132 8.46 -5.00 -9.53
C HIS A 132 7.22 -5.87 -9.48
N GLN A 133 6.29 -5.57 -8.57
CA GLN A 133 5.11 -6.38 -8.33
C GLN A 133 4.08 -6.29 -9.44
N MET A 134 3.34 -7.37 -9.69
CA MET A 134 2.26 -7.38 -10.68
C MET A 134 1.31 -6.18 -10.50
N LEU A 135 0.99 -5.79 -9.26
CA LEU A 135 0.09 -4.66 -8.93
C LEU A 135 0.65 -3.30 -9.36
N ALA A 136 1.98 -3.14 -9.29
CA ALA A 136 2.67 -1.93 -9.71
C ALA A 136 2.91 -1.88 -11.23
N LEU A 137 2.71 -2.98 -11.95
CA LEU A 137 2.98 -3.07 -13.38
C LEU A 137 1.71 -2.93 -14.24
N GLN A 138 1.86 -2.27 -15.39
CA GLN A 138 0.83 -2.22 -16.42
C GLN A 138 0.79 -3.52 -17.22
N SER A 139 -0.38 -3.88 -17.74
CA SER A 139 -0.60 -5.15 -18.46
C SER A 139 0.22 -5.25 -19.75
N ARG A 140 0.55 -4.10 -20.36
CA ARG A 140 1.43 -4.00 -21.53
C ARG A 140 2.88 -4.36 -21.23
N ASN A 141 3.33 -4.29 -19.98
CA ASN A 141 4.68 -4.67 -19.60
C ASN A 141 4.82 -6.21 -19.67
N PRO A 142 5.76 -6.76 -20.46
CA PRO A 142 5.99 -8.20 -20.51
C PRO A 142 6.22 -8.85 -19.13
N GLN A 143 6.83 -8.10 -18.20
CA GLN A 143 7.07 -8.55 -16.83
C GLN A 143 5.77 -8.84 -16.08
N HIS A 144 4.70 -8.07 -16.33
CA HIS A 144 3.40 -8.31 -15.70
C HIS A 144 2.88 -9.72 -16.00
N LYS A 145 3.00 -10.17 -17.27
CA LYS A 145 2.58 -11.53 -17.66
C LYS A 145 3.46 -12.61 -17.03
N LYS A 146 4.77 -12.36 -16.88
CA LYS A 146 5.69 -13.27 -16.20
C LYS A 146 5.34 -13.41 -14.72
N ASN A 147 5.16 -12.29 -14.02
CA ASN A 147 4.77 -12.26 -12.62
C ASN A 147 3.41 -12.94 -12.39
N MET A 148 2.41 -12.65 -13.23
CA MET A 148 1.11 -13.33 -13.18
C MET A 148 1.23 -14.84 -13.36
N SER A 149 2.19 -15.31 -14.16
CA SER A 149 2.44 -16.75 -14.31
C SER A 149 3.10 -17.38 -13.08
N LEU A 150 3.92 -16.60 -12.36
CA LEU A 150 4.59 -17.00 -11.12
C LEU A 150 3.59 -17.17 -9.97
N VAL A 151 2.68 -16.19 -9.78
CA VAL A 151 1.71 -16.19 -8.68
C VAL A 151 0.41 -16.96 -8.97
N ARG A 152 0.25 -17.51 -10.18
CA ARG A 152 -1.01 -18.07 -10.67
C ARG A 152 -1.61 -19.13 -9.73
N GLU A 153 -0.78 -19.91 -9.06
CA GLU A 153 -1.24 -20.99 -8.17
C GLU A 153 -1.71 -20.52 -6.80
N LEU A 154 -1.26 -19.34 -6.36
CA LEU A 154 -1.57 -18.80 -5.02
C LEU A 154 -3.04 -18.47 -4.79
N MET A 155 -3.87 -18.46 -5.84
CA MET A 155 -5.31 -18.23 -5.74
C MET A 155 -6.12 -19.43 -6.25
N THR A 156 -5.49 -20.58 -6.44
CA THR A 156 -6.21 -21.78 -6.86
C THR A 156 -6.99 -22.38 -5.69
N PRO A 157 -8.16 -23.00 -5.93
CA PRO A 157 -8.92 -23.67 -4.88
C PRO A 157 -8.12 -24.73 -4.13
N THR A 158 -7.16 -25.38 -4.81
CA THR A 158 -6.27 -26.37 -4.23
C THR A 158 -5.33 -25.71 -3.21
N PHE A 159 -4.63 -24.64 -3.58
CA PHE A 159 -3.76 -23.90 -2.66
C PHE A 159 -4.53 -23.35 -1.47
N LEU A 160 -5.66 -22.70 -1.72
CA LEU A 160 -6.48 -22.12 -0.65
C LEU A 160 -6.92 -23.18 0.36
N ARG A 161 -7.25 -24.39 -0.11
CA ARG A 161 -7.69 -25.50 0.75
C ARG A 161 -6.54 -26.19 1.48
N GLN A 162 -5.42 -26.42 0.80
CA GLN A 162 -4.32 -27.23 1.32
C GLN A 162 -3.30 -26.42 2.12
N VAL A 163 -3.16 -25.13 1.81
CA VAL A 163 -2.15 -24.25 2.42
C VAL A 163 -2.82 -23.18 3.26
N SER A 164 -3.65 -22.32 2.65
CA SER A 164 -4.20 -21.15 3.37
C SER A 164 -5.17 -21.55 4.49
N ALA A 165 -6.12 -22.44 4.23
CA ALA A 165 -7.16 -22.81 5.19
C ALA A 165 -6.63 -23.45 6.48
N PRO A 166 -5.66 -24.38 6.45
CA PRO A 166 -5.05 -24.92 7.68
C PRO A 166 -4.37 -23.86 8.53
N HIS A 167 -3.61 -22.94 7.92
CA HIS A 167 -2.96 -21.82 8.63
C HIS A 167 -4.00 -20.90 9.26
N ILE A 168 -5.03 -20.52 8.50
CA ILE A 168 -6.11 -19.65 8.99
C ILE A 168 -6.83 -20.32 10.17
N HIS A 169 -7.21 -21.59 10.03
CA HIS A 169 -7.89 -22.35 11.08
C HIS A 169 -7.05 -22.41 12.36
N GLU A 170 -5.76 -22.73 12.25
CA GLU A 170 -4.84 -22.77 13.39
C GLU A 170 -4.76 -21.41 14.11
N LYS A 171 -4.59 -20.30 13.38
CA LYS A 171 -4.50 -18.97 14.00
C LYS A 171 -5.83 -18.50 14.59
N ILE A 172 -6.97 -18.89 14.00
CA ILE A 172 -8.29 -18.62 14.58
C ILE A 172 -8.43 -19.34 15.92
N LEU A 173 -8.01 -20.60 16.02
CA LEU A 173 -8.02 -21.31 17.31
C LEU A 173 -7.17 -20.59 18.35
N TRP A 174 -5.98 -20.10 17.98
CA TRP A 174 -5.14 -19.33 18.91
C TRP A 174 -5.76 -18.00 19.33
N LEU A 175 -6.51 -17.35 18.45
CA LEU A 175 -7.27 -16.14 18.79
C LEU A 175 -8.40 -16.46 19.77
N LEU A 176 -9.12 -17.56 19.56
CA LEU A 176 -10.17 -18.02 20.48
C LEU A 176 -9.59 -18.38 21.84
N ASP A 177 -8.47 -19.08 21.90
CA ASP A 177 -7.76 -19.40 23.15
C ASP A 177 -7.33 -18.13 23.89
N LEU A 178 -6.87 -17.11 23.16
CA LEU A 178 -6.51 -15.81 23.73
C LEU A 178 -7.72 -15.10 24.33
N TRP A 179 -8.85 -15.09 23.62
CA TRP A 179 -10.09 -14.47 24.10
C TRP A 179 -10.72 -15.22 25.27
N GLU A 180 -10.66 -16.54 25.28
CA GLU A 180 -11.11 -17.35 26.41
C GLU A 180 -10.32 -16.99 27.68
N GLN A 181 -9.00 -16.87 27.56
CA GLN A 181 -8.15 -16.47 28.68
C GLN A 181 -8.36 -15.01 29.09
N LYS A 182 -8.53 -14.08 28.15
CA LYS A 182 -8.85 -12.67 28.44
C LYS A 182 -10.21 -12.55 29.14
N ALA A 183 -11.22 -13.26 28.66
CA ALA A 183 -12.55 -13.28 29.28
C ALA A 183 -12.51 -13.84 30.71
N ALA A 184 -11.73 -14.89 30.95
CA ALA A 184 -11.54 -15.46 32.29
C ALA A 184 -10.84 -14.48 33.27
N VAL A 185 -9.96 -13.60 32.77
CA VAL A 185 -9.31 -12.55 33.59
C VAL A 185 -10.20 -11.31 33.75
N ALA A 186 -11.03 -11.02 32.74
CA ALA A 186 -11.91 -9.86 32.74
C ALA A 186 -13.06 -10.00 33.75
N ASP A 187 -13.49 -11.22 34.05
CA ASP A 187 -14.54 -11.53 35.04
C ASP A 187 -15.82 -10.70 34.84
N GLY A 188 -16.31 -10.66 33.59
CA GLY A 188 -17.50 -9.91 33.19
C GLY A 188 -17.25 -8.47 32.69
N ARG A 189 -16.02 -7.95 32.78
CA ARG A 189 -15.65 -6.64 32.21
C ARG A 189 -15.44 -6.68 30.70
N LEU A 190 -15.67 -5.55 30.03
CA LEU A 190 -15.40 -5.37 28.60
C LEU A 190 -13.89 -5.30 28.35
N PHE A 191 -13.42 -5.77 27.19
CA PHE A 191 -12.04 -5.59 26.75
C PHE A 191 -11.97 -5.32 25.25
N ASN A 192 -10.89 -4.66 24.81
CA ASN A 192 -10.70 -4.34 23.40
C ASN A 192 -10.19 -5.56 22.61
N ALA A 193 -11.02 -6.06 21.69
CA ALA A 193 -10.68 -7.18 20.80
C ALA A 193 -10.09 -6.73 19.45
N ASN A 194 -10.19 -5.44 19.10
CA ASN A 194 -9.82 -4.93 17.78
C ASN A 194 -8.33 -5.16 17.48
N THR A 195 -7.44 -4.91 18.44
CA THR A 195 -5.99 -5.14 18.28
C THR A 195 -5.66 -6.63 18.14
N ASP A 196 -6.44 -7.51 18.77
CA ASP A 196 -6.25 -8.95 18.65
C ASP A 196 -6.63 -9.44 17.25
N VAL A 197 -7.73 -8.95 16.67
CA VAL A 197 -8.12 -9.32 15.30
C VAL A 197 -7.11 -8.83 14.27
N HIS A 198 -6.60 -7.60 14.42
CA HIS A 198 -5.56 -7.08 13.53
C HIS A 198 -4.29 -7.93 13.57
N HIS A 199 -3.83 -8.31 14.77
CA HIS A 199 -2.66 -9.19 14.91
C HIS A 199 -2.94 -10.60 14.40
N ALA A 200 -4.17 -11.12 14.58
CA ALA A 200 -4.56 -12.41 14.07
C ALA A 200 -4.57 -12.45 12.55
N ALA A 201 -5.14 -11.44 11.89
CA ALA A 201 -5.15 -11.32 10.44
C ALA A 201 -3.72 -11.26 9.87
N LEU A 202 -2.82 -10.53 10.54
CA LEU A 202 -1.41 -10.47 10.17
C LEU A 202 -0.71 -11.82 10.35
N ASP A 203 -0.92 -12.52 11.46
CA ASP A 203 -0.35 -13.85 11.70
C ASP A 203 -0.87 -14.90 10.71
N MET A 204 -2.15 -14.82 10.33
CA MET A 204 -2.75 -15.69 9.31
C MET A 204 -2.07 -15.51 7.95
N ILE A 205 -1.90 -14.27 7.49
CA ILE A 205 -1.28 -14.02 6.19
C ILE A 205 0.22 -14.32 6.23
N MET A 206 0.92 -14.07 7.34
CA MET A 206 2.32 -14.46 7.53
C MET A 206 2.50 -15.99 7.50
N GLY A 207 1.61 -16.71 8.19
CA GLY A 207 1.55 -18.18 8.16
C GLY A 207 1.33 -18.71 6.75
N ALA A 208 0.33 -18.19 6.04
CA ALA A 208 0.07 -18.58 4.66
C ALA A 208 1.19 -18.20 3.69
N SER A 209 1.89 -17.08 3.92
CA SER A 209 2.95 -16.57 3.01
C SER A 209 4.28 -17.29 3.19
N PHE A 210 4.74 -17.43 4.44
CA PHE A 210 6.08 -17.92 4.78
C PHE A 210 6.09 -19.24 5.54
N GLY A 211 4.94 -19.73 5.98
CA GLY A 211 4.84 -20.96 6.78
C GLY A 211 5.32 -20.78 8.22
N PHE A 212 5.10 -19.60 8.78
CA PHE A 212 5.57 -19.22 10.12
C PHE A 212 5.16 -20.23 11.20
N GLU A 213 6.12 -20.55 12.07
CA GLU A 213 5.94 -21.45 13.19
C GLU A 213 5.35 -20.74 14.41
N LYS A 214 4.94 -21.52 15.41
CA LYS A 214 4.27 -21.03 16.63
C LYS A 214 5.02 -19.87 17.32
N HIS A 215 6.35 -19.94 17.39
CA HIS A 215 7.17 -18.93 18.05
C HIS A 215 7.30 -17.61 17.26
N GLN A 216 6.86 -17.58 16.00
CA GLN A 216 6.92 -16.40 15.12
C GLN A 216 5.57 -15.67 15.02
N SER A 217 4.56 -16.11 15.79
CA SER A 217 3.21 -15.55 15.81
C SER A 217 3.02 -14.58 16.96
N GLN A 218 2.50 -13.39 16.67
CA GLN A 218 2.18 -12.38 17.68
C GLN A 218 1.11 -12.86 18.67
N LEU A 219 0.12 -13.64 18.20
CA LEU A 219 -0.92 -14.20 19.05
C LEU A 219 -0.35 -15.09 20.15
N GLN A 220 0.67 -15.89 19.83
CA GLN A 220 1.32 -16.75 20.82
C GLN A 220 2.14 -15.94 21.82
N VAL A 221 2.85 -14.90 21.36
CA VAL A 221 3.53 -13.96 22.27
C VAL A 221 2.54 -13.28 23.22
N LYS A 222 1.36 -12.90 22.72
CA LYS A 222 0.25 -12.36 23.54
C LYS A 222 -0.25 -13.37 24.56
N LEU A 223 -0.47 -14.62 24.13
CA LEU A 223 -0.91 -15.71 25.00
C LEU A 223 0.09 -15.97 26.13
N ASP A 224 1.38 -16.09 25.80
CA ASP A 224 2.45 -16.33 26.76
C ASP A 224 2.64 -15.14 27.72
N SER A 225 2.37 -13.92 27.26
CA SER A 225 2.37 -12.72 28.11
C SER A 225 1.21 -12.72 29.09
N LEU A 226 0.00 -13.03 28.61
CA LEU A 226 -1.20 -13.10 29.44
C LEU A 226 -1.09 -14.20 30.51
N GLN A 227 -0.52 -15.36 30.16
CA GLN A 227 -0.27 -16.43 31.13
C GLN A 227 0.69 -16.01 32.24
N ARG A 228 1.73 -15.25 31.90
CA ARG A 228 2.66 -14.66 32.88
C ARG A 228 1.99 -13.60 33.74
N GLU A 229 1.17 -12.74 33.13
CA GLU A 229 0.45 -11.68 33.84
C GLU A 229 -0.58 -12.28 34.82
N LYS A 230 -1.33 -13.31 34.40
CA LYS A 230 -2.25 -14.07 35.26
C LYS A 230 -1.57 -14.66 36.49
N ALA A 231 -0.30 -15.07 36.38
CA ALA A 231 0.48 -15.56 37.53
C ALA A 231 0.88 -14.45 38.53
N SER A 232 0.79 -13.18 38.13
CA SER A 232 1.20 -12.00 38.92
C SER A 232 0.04 -11.10 39.36
N LEU A 233 -1.17 -11.30 38.83
CA LEU A 233 -2.35 -10.53 39.18
C LEU A 233 -2.94 -11.02 40.52
N PRO A 234 -3.34 -10.13 41.44
CA PRO A 234 -4.12 -10.49 42.62
C PRO A 234 -5.44 -11.16 42.19
N GLU A 235 -5.94 -12.11 43.00
CA GLU A 235 -7.23 -12.75 42.76
C GLU A 235 -8.34 -11.71 42.51
N PRO A 236 -9.34 -12.02 41.64
CA PRO A 236 -10.41 -11.10 41.32
C PRO A 236 -11.11 -10.65 42.60
N LYS A 237 -11.13 -9.34 42.87
CA LYS A 237 -11.96 -8.82 43.97
C LYS A 237 -13.41 -9.12 43.63
N ALA A 238 -14.06 -9.87 44.51
CA ALA A 238 -15.47 -10.23 44.41
C ALA A 238 -16.34 -9.03 44.02
N ALA A 239 -17.22 -9.28 43.06
CA ALA A 239 -18.31 -8.42 42.58
C ALA A 239 -18.73 -7.35 43.60
N GLY A 240 -18.35 -6.10 43.33
CA GLY A 240 -18.60 -5.01 44.26
C GLY A 240 -18.23 -3.64 43.71
N GLY A 241 -18.99 -3.14 42.73
CA GLY A 241 -19.28 -1.71 42.65
C GLY A 241 -18.47 -0.83 41.68
N GLY A 242 -18.03 -1.33 40.52
CA GLY A 242 -17.55 -0.49 39.41
C GLY A 242 -18.49 -0.65 38.21
N GLY A 243 -18.99 0.44 37.63
CA GLY A 243 -20.08 0.43 36.64
C GLY A 243 -19.81 -0.44 35.41
N ASP A 244 -20.90 -0.97 34.83
CA ASP A 244 -20.98 -1.93 33.70
C ASP A 244 -20.17 -1.60 32.42
N ASP A 245 -19.45 -0.46 32.37
CA ASP A 245 -18.74 0.04 31.19
C ASP A 245 -17.21 0.16 31.38
N GLU A 246 -16.61 -0.32 32.48
CA GLU A 246 -15.15 -0.23 32.65
C GLU A 246 -14.41 -1.21 31.71
N ILE A 247 -13.74 -0.66 30.70
CA ILE A 247 -12.93 -1.43 29.74
C ILE A 247 -11.60 -1.82 30.41
N LEU A 248 -11.39 -3.13 30.55
CA LEU A 248 -10.12 -3.68 31.02
C LEU A 248 -9.07 -3.58 29.90
N GLU A 249 -8.01 -2.82 30.16
CA GLU A 249 -6.84 -2.75 29.28
C GLU A 249 -5.83 -3.84 29.66
N PHE A 250 -5.46 -4.67 28.68
CA PHE A 250 -4.39 -5.65 28.82
C PHE A 250 -3.05 -5.05 28.37
N ASN A 251 -1.96 -5.43 29.03
CA ASN A 251 -0.62 -5.05 28.60
C ASN A 251 -0.22 -5.87 27.36
N ASP A 252 -0.50 -5.32 26.17
CA ASP A 252 -0.12 -5.94 24.92
C ASP A 252 1.42 -5.91 24.74
N PRO A 253 2.08 -7.06 24.53
CA PRO A 253 3.51 -7.11 24.24
C PRO A 253 3.82 -6.38 22.93
N SER A 254 5.04 -5.86 22.84
CA SER A 254 5.51 -5.22 21.61
C SER A 254 5.42 -6.17 20.42
N MET A 255 5.06 -5.62 19.26
CA MET A 255 4.96 -6.39 18.03
C MET A 255 6.34 -6.94 17.64
N LEU A 256 6.39 -8.22 17.23
CA LEU A 256 7.60 -8.83 16.71
C LEU A 256 8.17 -7.97 15.56
N GLN A 257 9.50 -7.84 15.53
CA GLN A 257 10.19 -6.93 14.61
C GLN A 257 9.84 -7.17 13.13
N GLU A 258 9.64 -8.42 12.75
CA GLU A 258 9.30 -8.84 11.38
C GLU A 258 7.88 -8.42 11.00
N LEU A 259 6.92 -8.59 11.91
CA LEU A 259 5.53 -8.16 11.76
C LEU A 259 5.45 -6.63 11.71
N GLN A 260 6.18 -5.94 12.59
CA GLN A 260 6.25 -4.48 12.62
C GLN A 260 6.87 -3.91 11.33
N ALA A 261 7.87 -4.58 10.76
CA ALA A 261 8.46 -4.19 9.49
C ALA A 261 7.44 -4.30 8.35
N CYS A 262 6.70 -5.41 8.27
CA CYS A 262 5.66 -5.61 7.26
C CYS A 262 4.53 -4.57 7.39
N LYS A 263 4.07 -4.30 8.62
CA LYS A 263 3.09 -3.24 8.91
C LYS A 263 3.59 -1.86 8.48
N THR A 264 4.83 -1.50 8.81
CA THR A 264 5.43 -0.22 8.42
C THR A 264 5.47 -0.04 6.90
N ILE A 265 5.78 -1.11 6.17
CA ILE A 265 5.78 -1.11 4.71
C ILE A 265 4.35 -0.95 4.16
N ALA A 266 3.37 -1.67 4.73
CA ALA A 266 1.97 -1.57 4.32
C ALA A 266 1.39 -0.17 4.57
N ASP A 267 1.60 0.39 5.78
CA ASP A 267 1.19 1.74 6.17
C ASP A 267 1.76 2.80 5.20
N SER A 268 2.99 2.59 4.70
CA SER A 268 3.63 3.51 3.74
C SER A 268 2.87 3.62 2.41
N ILE A 269 2.19 2.55 1.97
CA ILE A 269 1.36 2.58 0.76
C ILE A 269 0.14 3.46 0.98
N GLY A 270 -0.51 3.37 2.15
CA GLY A 270 -1.62 4.23 2.53
C GLY A 270 -1.22 5.71 2.56
N VAL A 271 -0.01 6.01 3.07
CA VAL A 271 0.56 7.36 3.02
C VAL A 271 0.82 7.82 1.58
N ASN A 272 1.35 6.93 0.74
CA ASN A 272 1.67 7.28 -0.65
C ASN A 272 0.41 7.45 -1.51
N LEU A 273 -0.65 6.68 -1.25
CA LEU A 273 -1.98 6.86 -1.83
C LEU A 273 -2.56 8.24 -1.48
N LYS A 274 -2.20 8.76 -0.29
CA LYS A 274 -2.59 10.11 0.13
C LYS A 274 -1.72 11.21 -0.50
N SER A 275 -0.60 10.89 -1.14
CA SER A 275 0.31 11.87 -1.70
C SER A 275 -0.20 12.53 -2.98
N THR A 276 0.13 13.81 -3.14
CA THR A 276 -0.09 14.59 -4.37
C THR A 276 1.05 14.41 -5.38
N VAL A 277 2.21 13.94 -4.90
CA VAL A 277 3.43 13.67 -5.69
C VAL A 277 3.98 12.27 -5.35
N PRO A 278 3.22 11.20 -5.66
CA PRO A 278 3.50 9.84 -5.19
C PRO A 278 4.88 9.30 -5.60
N VAL A 279 5.41 9.71 -6.75
CA VAL A 279 6.76 9.30 -7.21
C VAL A 279 7.85 9.88 -6.31
N PHE A 280 7.77 11.17 -6.00
CA PHE A 280 8.74 11.83 -5.13
C PHE A 280 8.64 11.30 -3.70
N ASN A 281 7.42 11.13 -3.19
CA ASN A 281 7.20 10.55 -1.87
C ASN A 281 7.72 9.11 -1.80
N ALA A 282 7.43 8.26 -2.78
CA ALA A 282 8.00 6.92 -2.86
C ALA A 282 9.53 6.92 -2.80
N TRP A 283 10.16 7.80 -3.59
CA TRP A 283 11.62 7.95 -3.59
C TRP A 283 12.14 8.44 -2.23
N PHE A 284 11.53 9.47 -1.64
CA PHE A 284 11.94 10.05 -0.36
C PHE A 284 11.81 9.03 0.78
N TYR A 285 10.66 8.36 0.90
CA TYR A 285 10.44 7.36 1.93
C TYR A 285 11.39 6.17 1.78
N ARG A 286 11.62 5.70 0.56
CA ARG A 286 12.50 4.54 0.32
C ARG A 286 13.98 4.85 0.58
N ASN A 287 14.45 6.06 0.29
CA ASN A 287 15.88 6.39 0.32
C ASN A 287 16.32 7.17 1.57
N ILE A 288 15.44 8.00 2.14
CA ILE A 288 15.80 8.95 3.20
C ILE A 288 15.22 8.52 4.54
N VAL A 289 13.98 8.02 4.59
CA VAL A 289 13.30 7.70 5.86
C VAL A 289 13.92 6.45 6.52
N PRO A 290 14.53 6.56 7.72
CA PRO A 290 15.24 5.44 8.35
C PRO A 290 14.32 4.27 8.72
N SER A 291 13.08 4.54 9.16
CA SER A 291 12.11 3.50 9.53
C SER A 291 11.75 2.62 8.34
N MET A 292 11.52 3.22 7.16
CA MET A 292 11.23 2.49 5.93
C MET A 292 12.43 1.66 5.46
N ARG A 293 13.65 2.23 5.52
CA ARG A 293 14.88 1.50 5.19
C ARG A 293 15.13 0.33 6.14
N GLY A 294 14.92 0.55 7.43
CA GLY A 294 14.99 -0.49 8.46
C GLY A 294 13.99 -1.60 8.20
N ALA A 295 12.72 -1.24 7.96
CA ALA A 295 11.65 -2.19 7.67
C ALA A 295 11.93 -3.01 6.41
N LEU A 296 12.31 -2.37 5.28
CA LEU A 296 12.68 -3.08 4.06
C LEU A 296 13.89 -4.01 4.26
N LYS A 297 14.88 -3.59 5.06
CA LYS A 297 16.03 -4.44 5.39
C LYS A 297 15.62 -5.66 6.22
N THR A 298 14.81 -5.45 7.26
CA THR A 298 14.29 -6.53 8.11
C THR A 298 13.45 -7.52 7.30
N TYR A 299 12.51 -7.02 6.49
CA TYR A 299 11.70 -7.84 5.60
C TYR A 299 12.57 -8.67 4.64
N ARG A 300 13.53 -8.05 3.97
CA ARG A 300 14.43 -8.76 3.04
C ARG A 300 15.30 -9.79 3.74
N SER A 301 15.75 -9.52 4.95
CA SER A 301 16.52 -10.48 5.74
C SER A 301 15.67 -11.69 6.13
N MET A 302 14.44 -11.44 6.61
CA MET A 302 13.47 -12.47 6.94
C MET A 302 13.14 -13.32 5.72
N ALA A 303 12.70 -12.69 4.62
CA ALA A 303 12.32 -13.41 3.41
C ALA A 303 13.47 -14.24 2.83
N ARG A 304 14.72 -13.75 2.83
CA ARG A 304 15.87 -14.58 2.42
C ARG A 304 16.08 -15.80 3.31
N ARG A 305 15.99 -15.64 4.62
CA ARG A 305 16.13 -16.74 5.59
C ARG A 305 15.06 -17.80 5.37
N GLU A 306 13.81 -17.38 5.20
CA GLU A 306 12.71 -18.31 4.96
C GLU A 306 12.78 -18.97 3.57
N ILE A 307 13.24 -18.26 2.53
CA ILE A 307 13.53 -18.85 1.21
C ILE A 307 14.57 -19.96 1.34
N SER A 308 15.64 -19.77 2.11
CA SER A 308 16.64 -20.82 2.30
C SER A 308 16.05 -22.08 2.92
N LYS A 309 15.21 -21.95 3.96
CA LYS A 309 14.49 -23.09 4.57
C LYS A 309 13.50 -23.74 3.60
N SER A 310 12.83 -22.93 2.78
CA SER A 310 11.90 -23.40 1.76
C SER A 310 12.60 -24.24 0.70
N LEU A 311 13.78 -23.81 0.24
CA LEU A 311 14.60 -24.56 -0.71
C LEU A 311 15.07 -25.89 -0.15
N GLU A 312 15.45 -25.94 1.13
CA GLU A 312 15.79 -27.21 1.80
C GLU A 312 14.60 -28.19 1.78
N ARG A 313 13.39 -27.70 2.06
CA ARG A 313 12.16 -28.52 2.01
C ARG A 313 11.81 -28.97 0.60
N LEU A 314 11.95 -28.08 -0.37
CA LEU A 314 11.67 -28.36 -1.78
C LEU A 314 12.62 -29.45 -2.32
N HIS A 315 13.92 -29.35 -2.01
CA HIS A 315 14.89 -30.37 -2.39
C HIS A 315 14.67 -31.71 -1.67
N ALA A 316 14.15 -31.69 -0.44
CA ALA A 316 13.76 -32.89 0.28
C ALA A 316 12.43 -33.51 -0.21
N GLY A 317 11.70 -32.86 -1.13
CA GLY A 317 10.44 -33.35 -1.66
C GLY A 317 9.26 -33.25 -0.69
N HIS A 318 9.34 -32.36 0.30
CA HIS A 318 8.22 -32.10 1.20
C HIS A 318 7.09 -31.35 0.50
N PRO A 319 5.82 -31.54 0.92
CA PRO A 319 4.70 -30.80 0.37
C PRO A 319 4.80 -29.30 0.65
N ASP A 320 4.23 -28.48 -0.23
CA ASP A 320 4.19 -27.04 -0.08
C ASP A 320 3.45 -26.65 1.21
N ARG A 321 4.11 -25.86 2.06
CA ARG A 321 3.55 -25.39 3.33
C ARG A 321 3.12 -23.93 3.26
N SER A 322 3.53 -23.19 2.22
CA SER A 322 3.36 -21.75 2.14
C SER A 322 3.29 -21.24 0.70
N ALA A 323 2.83 -20.00 0.52
CA ALA A 323 2.86 -19.30 -0.76
C ALA A 323 4.27 -19.23 -1.34
N MET A 324 5.27 -19.01 -0.49
CA MET A 324 6.67 -18.99 -0.87
C MET A 324 7.12 -20.33 -1.46
N ASP A 325 6.80 -21.46 -0.83
CA ASP A 325 7.19 -22.78 -1.36
C ASP A 325 6.63 -22.98 -2.79
N GLN A 326 5.36 -22.61 -3.01
CA GLN A 326 4.74 -22.67 -4.35
C GLN A 326 5.40 -21.74 -5.36
N LEU A 327 5.77 -20.53 -4.93
CA LEU A 327 6.41 -19.55 -5.79
C LEU A 327 7.78 -20.04 -6.26
N LEU A 328 8.56 -20.66 -5.38
CA LEU A 328 9.86 -21.24 -5.71
C LEU A 328 9.72 -22.47 -6.61
N ALA A 329 8.75 -23.35 -6.34
CA ALA A 329 8.43 -24.48 -7.23
C ALA A 329 8.01 -24.02 -8.63
N ARG A 330 7.27 -22.91 -8.72
CA ARG A 330 6.90 -22.30 -10.00
C ARG A 330 8.06 -21.67 -10.73
N GLU A 331 8.96 -21.01 -10.02
CA GLU A 331 10.18 -20.46 -10.58
C GLU A 331 11.03 -21.58 -11.22
N ASP A 332 11.10 -22.75 -10.60
CA ASP A 332 11.76 -23.93 -11.16
C ASP A 332 11.16 -24.36 -12.52
N VAL A 333 9.84 -24.44 -12.59
CA VAL A 333 9.11 -24.82 -13.82
C VAL A 333 9.31 -23.77 -14.92
N LEU A 334 9.23 -22.49 -14.57
CA LEU A 334 9.40 -21.38 -15.50
C LEU A 334 10.84 -21.31 -16.01
N ALA A 335 11.83 -21.46 -15.13
CA ALA A 335 13.25 -21.45 -15.48
C ALA A 335 13.61 -22.60 -16.44
N LYS A 336 13.12 -23.81 -16.16
CA LYS A 336 13.27 -24.98 -17.06
C LYS A 336 12.66 -24.72 -18.43
N LYS A 337 11.47 -24.13 -18.49
CA LYS A 337 10.79 -23.79 -19.76
C LYS A 337 11.54 -22.73 -20.56
N GLU A 338 12.18 -21.77 -19.88
CA GLU A 338 12.96 -20.71 -20.50
C GLU A 338 14.43 -21.10 -20.77
N GLY A 339 14.86 -22.33 -20.39
CA GLY A 339 16.24 -22.78 -20.56
C GLY A 339 17.26 -22.04 -19.70
N ARG A 340 16.81 -21.42 -18.61
CA ARG A 340 17.65 -20.65 -17.66
C ARG A 340 17.74 -21.35 -16.31
N LYS A 341 18.68 -20.90 -15.48
CA LYS A 341 18.73 -21.32 -14.06
C LYS A 341 17.64 -20.59 -13.25
N PRO A 342 17.02 -21.24 -12.25
CA PRO A 342 16.10 -20.61 -11.32
C PRO A 342 16.80 -19.47 -10.55
N ASP A 343 16.12 -18.34 -10.38
CA ASP A 343 16.59 -17.23 -9.53
C ASP A 343 15.64 -17.01 -8.36
N TYR A 344 15.85 -17.78 -7.30
CA TYR A 344 15.01 -17.80 -6.09
C TYR A 344 15.08 -16.51 -5.27
N TYR A 345 16.17 -15.74 -5.39
CA TYR A 345 16.40 -14.54 -4.59
C TYR A 345 16.15 -13.25 -5.39
N SER A 346 15.47 -13.37 -6.54
CA SER A 346 15.12 -12.24 -7.38
C SER A 346 14.29 -11.21 -6.62
N GLU A 347 14.50 -9.92 -6.91
CA GLU A 347 13.68 -8.84 -6.36
C GLU A 347 12.20 -8.99 -6.75
N VAL A 348 11.91 -9.68 -7.87
CA VAL A 348 10.55 -10.01 -8.29
C VAL A 348 9.88 -10.96 -7.29
N ILE A 349 10.52 -12.07 -6.91
CA ILE A 349 9.96 -13.00 -5.91
C ILE A 349 9.73 -12.29 -4.58
N MET A 350 10.69 -11.46 -4.15
CA MET A 350 10.60 -10.73 -2.89
C MET A 350 9.45 -9.71 -2.90
N ASP A 351 9.27 -8.99 -4.00
CA ASP A 351 8.16 -8.06 -4.20
C ASP A 351 6.82 -8.81 -4.33
N GLU A 352 6.79 -10.00 -4.95
CA GLU A 352 5.60 -10.87 -5.09
C GLU A 352 5.10 -11.39 -3.75
N LEU A 353 6.00 -11.87 -2.89
CA LEU A 353 5.67 -12.24 -1.53
C LEU A 353 5.18 -11.05 -0.70
N LEU A 354 5.84 -9.90 -0.83
CA LEU A 354 5.45 -8.69 -0.09
C LEU A 354 4.07 -8.19 -0.56
N GLY A 355 3.81 -8.21 -1.86
CA GLY A 355 2.52 -7.81 -2.40
C GLY A 355 1.39 -8.78 -2.04
N TYR A 356 1.66 -10.08 -1.95
CA TYR A 356 0.70 -11.07 -1.44
C TYR A 356 0.37 -10.80 0.04
N LEU A 357 1.39 -10.51 0.86
CA LEU A 357 1.21 -10.14 2.25
C LEU A 357 0.38 -8.85 2.43
N ILE A 358 0.75 -7.80 1.71
CA ILE A 358 0.07 -6.50 1.79
C ILE A 358 -1.38 -6.63 1.32
N GLY A 359 -1.60 -7.35 0.22
CA GLY A 359 -2.93 -7.62 -0.31
C GLY A 359 -3.81 -8.35 0.70
N GLY A 360 -3.27 -9.38 1.36
CA GLY A 360 -4.01 -10.16 2.36
C GLY A 360 -4.27 -9.40 3.66
N HIS A 361 -3.26 -8.71 4.20
CA HIS A 361 -3.38 -7.98 5.46
C HIS A 361 -4.35 -6.80 5.34
N GLU A 362 -4.07 -5.84 4.45
CA GLU A 362 -4.80 -4.58 4.38
C GLU A 362 -6.28 -4.76 4.04
N THR A 363 -6.61 -5.72 3.17
CA THR A 363 -8.01 -5.93 2.75
C THR A 363 -8.83 -6.72 3.76
N THR A 364 -8.17 -7.53 4.59
CA THR A 364 -8.83 -8.34 5.63
C THR A 364 -8.99 -7.54 6.93
N SER A 365 -7.97 -6.77 7.33
CA SER A 365 -8.02 -5.95 8.55
C SER A 365 -8.86 -4.67 8.39
N SER A 366 -8.83 -4.02 7.22
CA SER A 366 -9.60 -2.77 6.99
C SER A 366 -11.12 -2.96 6.90
N ARG A 367 -11.61 -4.20 6.87
CA ARG A 367 -13.06 -4.49 6.78
C ARG A 367 -13.77 -4.41 8.14
N GLU A 368 -13.02 -4.22 9.23
CA GLU A 368 -13.52 -4.17 10.61
C GLU A 368 -13.31 -2.80 11.29
N GLY A 369 -12.95 -1.77 10.52
CA GLY A 369 -12.80 -0.38 10.98
C GLY A 369 -14.08 0.44 10.87
#